data_AF-A0A7X8SRI3-F1
#
_entry.id   AF-A0A7X8SRI3-F1
#
_cell.length_a   1.000
_cell.length_b   1.000
_cell.length_c   1.000
_cell.angle_alpha   90.00
_cell.angle_beta   90.00
_cell.angle_gamma   90.00
#
_symmetry.space_group_name_H-M   'P 1'
#
loop_
_entity.id
_entity.type
_entity.pdbx_description
1 polymer ?
#
loop_
_entity_poly.entity_id
_entity_poly.type
_entity_poly.pdbx_seq_one_letter_code
_entity_poly.pdbx_strand_id
1 'polypeptide(L)'
;MTFIWLCNQTQIKQTVTIKRFATTANLQPPGDAPDCRSLAFTLSTTKLTMTKKHNYLNLKIGEVEQYSMVVKKKDIAKWKFEGWLEFTEVGLPKGDEDAFMLYGEIEKDEMLIFNSPKLLHQLDKNKILGLTVVDYNPYLGTYGMGGAGFFGFLLSNNEYLTYSVWNAGDYIIVDDRVVECDEELYGKTKPWISNQGEDKTWDDLSNYITGSIITNYIIEDDNCRLELEKHGKIINISFVKNDIKLPRKVGRKRNAYKKGNIKDYIIFQHKEGTLIV
;
A
#
# COMPACT_ATOMS: atom_id res chain seq x y z
N MET A 1 27.58 31.55 5.18
CA MET A 1 26.45 30.80 5.75
C MET A 1 26.40 29.47 5.04
N THR A 2 26.81 28.44 5.75
CA THR A 2 27.05 27.09 5.26
C THR A 2 25.99 26.21 5.90
N PHE A 3 25.16 25.57 5.10
CA PHE A 3 24.31 24.47 5.58
C PHE A 3 25.05 23.17 5.32
N ILE A 4 25.41 22.50 6.41
CA ILE A 4 26.01 21.17 6.44
C ILE A 4 24.86 20.18 6.52
N TRP A 5 24.72 19.32 5.52
CA TRP A 5 23.95 18.09 5.63
C TRP A 5 24.95 16.93 5.57
N LEU A 6 25.21 16.33 6.73
CA LEU A 6 26.07 15.17 6.89
C LEU A 6 25.26 13.93 6.46
N CYS A 7 25.48 13.47 5.23
CA CYS A 7 25.08 12.13 4.81
C CYS A 7 26.36 11.29 4.68
N ASN A 8 26.52 10.35 5.61
CA ASN A 8 27.69 9.51 5.77
C ASN A 8 27.64 8.38 4.72
N GLN A 9 28.18 8.61 3.52
CA GLN A 9 28.31 7.58 2.50
C GLN A 9 29.68 6.89 2.58
N THR A 10 29.67 5.64 3.04
CA THR A 10 30.76 4.69 2.89
C THR A 10 30.91 4.34 1.40
N GLN A 11 31.95 4.84 0.74
CA GLN A 11 32.29 4.46 -0.62
C GLN A 11 32.79 3.01 -0.66
N ILE A 12 32.01 2.10 -1.26
CA ILE A 12 32.53 0.83 -1.74
C ILE A 12 32.93 1.03 -3.21
N LYS A 13 34.25 1.13 -3.43
CA LYS A 13 34.86 1.02 -4.76
C LYS A 13 34.75 -0.43 -5.22
N GLN A 14 33.92 -0.73 -6.22
CA GLN A 14 34.08 -1.96 -7.00
C GLN A 14 34.87 -1.67 -8.27
N THR A 15 36.03 -2.32 -8.34
CA THR A 15 36.96 -2.31 -9.47
C THR A 15 36.52 -3.41 -10.42
N VAL A 16 36.02 -3.08 -11.62
CA VAL A 16 35.76 -4.06 -12.67
C VAL A 16 37.00 -4.19 -13.55
N THR A 17 37.71 -5.30 -13.36
CA THR A 17 38.86 -5.70 -14.17
C THR A 17 38.38 -6.16 -15.55
N ILE A 18 38.49 -5.30 -16.56
CA ILE A 18 38.33 -5.70 -17.97
C ILE A 18 39.66 -6.31 -18.44
N LYS A 19 39.76 -7.63 -18.50
CA LYS A 19 40.87 -8.33 -19.17
C LYS A 19 40.74 -8.11 -20.69
N ARG A 20 41.46 -7.12 -21.22
CA ARG A 20 41.80 -7.03 -22.64
C ARG A 20 42.97 -7.96 -22.92
N PHE A 21 42.75 -9.06 -23.65
CA PHE A 21 43.83 -9.72 -24.37
C PHE A 21 44.04 -8.99 -25.68
N ALA A 22 45.11 -8.19 -25.74
CA ALA A 22 45.67 -7.66 -26.97
C ALA A 22 47.09 -8.23 -27.08
N THR A 23 47.30 -9.16 -28.01
CA THR A 23 48.63 -9.56 -28.44
C THR A 23 48.85 -8.99 -29.83
N THR A 24 49.64 -7.93 -29.90
CA THR A 24 50.22 -7.40 -31.14
C THR A 24 51.45 -8.22 -31.49
N ALA A 25 51.47 -8.84 -32.68
CA ALA A 25 52.69 -9.22 -33.36
C ALA A 25 52.55 -8.84 -34.85
N ASN A 26 53.46 -7.98 -35.30
CA ASN A 26 53.61 -7.53 -36.68
C ASN A 26 54.01 -8.67 -37.62
N LEU A 27 53.50 -8.69 -38.86
CA LEU A 27 54.19 -9.13 -40.09
C LEU A 27 53.37 -8.66 -41.32
N GLN A 28 54.07 -8.22 -42.37
CA GLN A 28 53.58 -7.58 -43.61
C GLN A 28 52.71 -8.49 -44.52
N PRO A 29 51.97 -7.93 -45.51
CA PRO A 29 50.93 -8.64 -46.27
C PRO A 29 51.51 -9.44 -47.44
N PRO A 30 50.84 -10.53 -47.85
CA PRO A 30 50.40 -10.58 -49.24
C PRO A 30 49.06 -11.31 -49.45
N GLY A 31 48.37 -10.95 -50.53
CA GLY A 31 47.62 -11.91 -51.36
C GLY A 31 46.14 -12.13 -51.01
N ASP A 32 45.31 -11.66 -51.94
CA ASP A 32 44.08 -12.31 -52.41
C ASP A 32 42.95 -12.59 -51.41
N ALA A 33 41.91 -11.78 -51.54
CA ALA A 33 40.59 -12.03 -50.98
C ALA A 33 39.93 -13.27 -51.63
N PRO A 34 39.33 -14.17 -50.83
CA PRO A 34 38.24 -15.02 -51.28
C PRO A 34 36.92 -14.62 -50.61
N ASP A 35 36.00 -14.20 -51.46
CA ASP A 35 34.55 -14.44 -51.46
C ASP A 35 33.82 -14.54 -50.10
N CYS A 36 33.11 -13.47 -49.74
CA CYS A 36 32.08 -13.46 -48.70
C CYS A 36 30.89 -14.32 -49.13
N ARG A 37 30.90 -15.61 -48.77
CA ARG A 37 29.69 -16.45 -48.81
C ARG A 37 29.40 -17.14 -47.48
N SER A 38 28.29 -16.70 -46.89
CA SER A 38 27.36 -17.45 -46.05
C SER A 38 27.91 -18.18 -44.82
N LEU A 39 27.90 -17.47 -43.68
CA LEU A 39 27.50 -18.08 -42.41
C LEU A 39 26.44 -17.17 -41.78
N ALA A 40 25.19 -17.41 -42.15
CA ALA A 40 24.06 -16.88 -41.43
C ALA A 40 24.04 -17.54 -40.04
N PHE A 41 24.56 -16.84 -39.03
CA PHE A 41 24.31 -17.19 -37.65
C PHE A 41 22.84 -16.87 -37.38
N THR A 42 22.02 -17.92 -37.31
CA THR A 42 20.65 -17.82 -36.82
C THR A 42 20.73 -17.44 -35.35
N LEU A 43 20.68 -16.14 -35.06
CA LEU A 43 20.31 -15.65 -33.74
C LEU A 43 18.89 -16.14 -33.49
N SER A 44 18.79 -17.27 -32.77
CA SER A 44 17.56 -17.61 -32.08
C SER A 44 17.34 -16.53 -31.03
N THR A 45 16.71 -15.43 -31.44
CA THR A 45 15.97 -14.57 -30.53
C THR A 45 14.91 -15.47 -29.92
N THR A 46 15.26 -16.09 -28.80
CA THR A 46 14.28 -16.67 -27.90
C THR A 46 13.43 -15.48 -27.51
N LYS A 47 12.27 -15.35 -28.15
CA LYS A 47 11.28 -14.33 -27.87
C LYS A 47 10.99 -14.52 -26.40
N LEU A 48 11.54 -13.67 -25.54
CA LEU A 48 11.19 -13.60 -24.14
C LEU A 48 9.70 -13.28 -24.17
N THR A 49 8.88 -14.32 -24.03
CA THR A 49 7.43 -14.19 -23.94
C THR A 49 7.22 -13.29 -22.74
N MET A 50 6.93 -12.01 -22.99
CA MET A 50 6.55 -11.07 -21.97
C MET A 50 5.37 -11.71 -21.25
N THR A 51 5.64 -12.26 -20.07
CA THR A 51 4.63 -12.86 -19.21
C THR A 51 3.58 -11.78 -19.01
N LYS A 52 2.36 -12.07 -19.45
CA LYS A 52 1.26 -11.11 -19.37
C LYS A 52 1.12 -10.72 -17.89
N LYS A 53 1.46 -9.46 -17.56
CA LYS A 53 1.34 -8.95 -16.19
C LYS A 53 -0.11 -9.10 -15.73
N HIS A 54 -0.28 -9.63 -14.52
CA HIS A 54 -1.60 -9.82 -13.94
C HIS A 54 -2.18 -8.48 -13.49
N ASN A 55 -3.52 -8.39 -13.42
CA ASN A 55 -4.20 -7.17 -12.98
C ASN A 55 -3.90 -6.80 -11.52
N TYR A 56 -3.33 -7.71 -10.73
CA TYR A 56 -2.93 -7.44 -9.34
C TYR A 56 -1.74 -6.48 -9.22
N LEU A 57 -1.03 -6.22 -10.32
CA LEU A 57 0.00 -5.19 -10.39
C LEU A 57 -0.56 -3.81 -10.79
N ASN A 58 -1.86 -3.71 -11.06
CA ASN A 58 -2.57 -2.47 -11.37
C ASN A 58 -4.08 -2.64 -11.11
N LEU A 59 -4.46 -2.70 -9.83
CA LEU A 59 -5.81 -3.01 -9.37
C LEU A 59 -6.85 -1.96 -9.78
N LYS A 60 -6.44 -0.70 -9.94
CA LYS A 60 -7.34 0.45 -10.23
C LYS A 60 -8.49 0.58 -9.23
N ILE A 61 -8.21 0.34 -7.94
CA ILE A 61 -9.19 0.46 -6.85
C ILE A 61 -8.86 1.71 -6.05
N GLY A 62 -9.58 2.81 -6.32
CA GLY A 62 -9.26 4.11 -5.72
C GLY A 62 -7.82 4.53 -6.06
N GLU A 63 -7.01 4.80 -5.04
CA GLU A 63 -5.57 5.05 -5.17
C GLU A 63 -4.72 3.76 -5.09
N VAL A 64 -5.30 2.60 -4.79
CA VAL A 64 -4.57 1.35 -4.59
C VAL A 64 -4.19 0.72 -5.94
N GLU A 65 -2.88 0.59 -6.15
CA GLU A 65 -2.29 -0.05 -7.33
C GLU A 65 -2.04 -1.54 -7.10
N GLN A 66 -1.60 -1.92 -5.91
CA GLN A 66 -1.30 -3.32 -5.56
C GLN A 66 -1.72 -3.66 -4.14
N TYR A 67 -1.95 -4.95 -3.92
CA TYR A 67 -2.25 -5.50 -2.61
C TYR A 67 -1.49 -6.81 -2.44
N SER A 68 -0.59 -6.83 -1.46
CA SER A 68 0.36 -7.90 -1.27
C SER A 68 0.48 -8.32 0.20
N MET A 69 1.13 -9.44 0.43
CA MET A 69 1.43 -9.96 1.76
C MET A 69 2.70 -10.80 1.68
N VAL A 70 3.52 -10.74 2.73
CA VAL A 70 4.67 -11.64 2.90
C VAL A 70 4.24 -12.78 3.82
N VAL A 71 4.40 -14.01 3.35
CA VAL A 71 3.95 -15.21 4.09
C VAL A 71 5.06 -16.26 4.16
N LYS A 72 5.01 -17.13 5.16
CA LYS A 72 5.92 -18.29 5.21
C LYS A 72 5.60 -19.27 4.07
N LYS A 73 6.64 -19.78 3.41
CA LYS A 73 6.52 -20.70 2.27
C LYS A 73 5.70 -21.95 2.57
N LYS A 74 5.75 -22.44 3.81
CA LYS A 74 4.97 -23.59 4.29
C LYS A 74 3.44 -23.37 4.17
N ASP A 75 2.99 -22.12 4.19
CA ASP A 75 1.58 -21.74 4.20
C ASP A 75 1.06 -21.35 2.80
N ILE A 76 1.91 -21.36 1.76
CA ILE A 76 1.54 -20.95 0.39
C ILE A 76 0.31 -21.71 -0.13
N ALA A 77 0.25 -23.03 0.12
CA ALA A 77 -0.87 -23.85 -0.36
C ALA A 77 -2.23 -23.36 0.17
N LYS A 78 -2.27 -22.92 1.44
CA LYS A 78 -3.45 -22.33 2.06
C LYS A 78 -3.84 -21.02 1.35
N TRP A 79 -2.88 -20.12 1.15
CA TRP A 79 -3.14 -18.83 0.53
C TRP A 79 -3.54 -18.94 -0.94
N LYS A 80 -2.97 -19.88 -1.70
CA LYS A 80 -3.41 -20.17 -3.07
C LYS A 80 -4.85 -20.67 -3.12
N PHE A 81 -5.26 -21.49 -2.16
CA PHE A 81 -6.65 -21.92 -2.04
C PHE A 81 -7.60 -20.73 -1.80
N GLU A 82 -7.13 -19.68 -1.11
CA GLU A 82 -7.84 -18.42 -0.89
C GLU A 82 -7.71 -17.41 -2.05
N GLY A 83 -7.09 -17.81 -3.17
CA GLY A 83 -7.00 -17.02 -4.40
C GLY A 83 -5.79 -16.06 -4.48
N TRP A 84 -4.82 -16.20 -3.57
CA TRP A 84 -3.57 -15.44 -3.64
C TRP A 84 -2.59 -16.04 -4.65
N LEU A 85 -1.83 -15.17 -5.31
CA LEU A 85 -0.86 -15.53 -6.35
C LEU A 85 0.55 -15.16 -5.93
N GLU A 86 1.53 -16.01 -6.23
CA GLU A 86 2.94 -15.68 -6.04
C GLU A 86 3.40 -14.56 -6.99
N PHE A 87 4.48 -13.86 -6.61
CA PHE A 87 5.07 -12.81 -7.45
C PHE A 87 5.36 -13.26 -8.89
N THR A 88 5.78 -14.51 -9.11
CA THR A 88 6.04 -15.04 -10.47
C THR A 88 4.75 -15.23 -11.27
N GLU A 89 3.66 -15.60 -10.60
CA GLU A 89 2.34 -15.81 -11.21
C GLU A 89 1.69 -14.49 -11.63
N VAL A 90 1.99 -13.39 -10.92
CA VAL A 90 1.56 -12.04 -11.34
C VAL A 90 2.47 -11.40 -12.38
N GLY A 91 3.58 -12.03 -12.72
CA GLY A 91 4.50 -11.60 -13.78
C GLY A 91 5.63 -10.69 -13.31
N LEU A 92 5.96 -10.67 -12.00
CA LEU A 92 7.16 -10.01 -11.49
C LEU A 92 8.40 -10.91 -11.69
N PRO A 93 9.54 -10.35 -12.13
CA PRO A 93 10.77 -11.10 -12.28
C PRO A 93 11.37 -11.50 -10.92
N LYS A 94 12.19 -12.55 -10.90
CA LYS A 94 13.02 -12.88 -9.73
C LYS A 94 14.14 -11.87 -9.58
N GLY A 95 14.33 -11.33 -8.38
CA GLY A 95 15.50 -10.51 -8.04
C GLY A 95 15.39 -9.05 -8.48
N ASP A 96 14.21 -8.44 -8.34
CA ASP A 96 14.07 -6.99 -8.43
C ASP A 96 14.79 -6.36 -7.23
N GLU A 97 15.95 -5.74 -7.49
CA GLU A 97 16.84 -5.17 -6.45
C GLU A 97 16.16 -4.05 -5.67
N ASP A 98 15.11 -3.42 -6.21
CA ASP A 98 14.36 -2.34 -5.56
C ASP A 98 13.08 -2.84 -4.87
N ALA A 99 12.74 -4.13 -4.98
CA ALA A 99 11.53 -4.70 -4.39
C ALA A 99 11.47 -4.57 -2.86
N PHE A 100 12.62 -4.58 -2.19
CA PHE A 100 12.66 -4.46 -0.72
C PHE A 100 12.16 -3.08 -0.24
N MET A 101 12.29 -2.04 -1.07
CA MET A 101 11.78 -0.70 -0.72
C MET A 101 10.25 -0.69 -0.66
N LEU A 102 9.59 -1.56 -1.43
CA LEU A 102 8.13 -1.60 -1.55
C LEU A 102 7.49 -2.67 -0.67
N TYR A 103 8.13 -3.84 -0.58
CA TYR A 103 7.58 -5.02 0.10
C TYR A 103 8.31 -5.36 1.40
N GLY A 104 9.37 -4.62 1.75
CA GLY A 104 10.26 -4.94 2.86
C GLY A 104 11.27 -6.04 2.53
N GLU A 105 12.15 -6.33 3.48
CA GLU A 105 13.06 -7.46 3.39
C GLU A 105 12.27 -8.78 3.50
N ILE A 106 12.50 -9.70 2.56
CA ILE A 106 11.83 -11.00 2.52
C ILE A 106 12.83 -12.08 2.90
N GLU A 107 12.54 -12.85 3.94
CA GLU A 107 13.41 -13.92 4.41
C GLU A 107 13.46 -15.11 3.44
N LYS A 108 14.49 -15.96 3.59
CA LYS A 108 14.67 -17.14 2.71
C LYS A 108 13.48 -18.11 2.76
N ASP A 109 12.77 -18.18 3.87
CA ASP A 109 11.60 -19.05 4.07
C ASP A 109 10.27 -18.33 3.81
N GLU A 110 10.30 -17.11 3.26
CA GLU A 110 9.15 -16.27 2.96
C GLU A 110 8.88 -16.13 1.47
N MET A 111 7.65 -15.73 1.16
CA MET A 111 7.17 -15.51 -0.20
C MET A 111 6.26 -14.30 -0.25
N LEU A 112 6.48 -13.45 -1.24
CA LEU A 112 5.57 -12.39 -1.60
C LEU A 112 4.41 -12.94 -2.43
N ILE A 113 3.19 -12.67 -1.97
CA ILE A 113 1.95 -13.04 -2.64
C ILE A 113 1.07 -11.80 -2.85
N PHE A 114 0.18 -11.89 -3.84
CA PHE A 114 -0.67 -10.80 -4.32
C PHE A 114 -2.12 -11.24 -4.43
N ASN A 115 -3.04 -10.31 -4.19
CA ASN A 115 -4.47 -10.51 -4.40
C ASN A 115 -5.14 -9.20 -4.82
N SER A 116 -6.45 -9.22 -5.01
CA SER A 116 -7.29 -8.02 -5.03
C SER A 116 -8.02 -7.89 -3.70
N PRO A 117 -7.98 -6.72 -3.04
CA PRO A 117 -8.81 -6.46 -1.88
C PRO A 117 -10.28 -6.41 -2.30
N LYS A 118 -11.19 -6.64 -1.34
CA LYS A 118 -12.63 -6.58 -1.60
C LYS A 118 -13.16 -5.21 -1.19
N LEU A 119 -13.98 -4.60 -2.03
CA LEU A 119 -14.67 -3.35 -1.67
C LEU A 119 -15.85 -3.66 -0.75
N LEU A 120 -16.12 -2.78 0.23
CA LEU A 120 -17.24 -2.96 1.17
C LEU A 120 -18.57 -3.19 0.45
N HIS A 121 -18.81 -2.46 -0.65
CA HIS A 121 -20.05 -2.56 -1.42
C HIS A 121 -20.19 -3.88 -2.21
N GLN A 122 -19.13 -4.67 -2.33
CA GLN A 122 -19.14 -5.97 -3.01
C GLN A 122 -19.47 -7.13 -2.06
N LEU A 123 -19.46 -6.87 -0.75
CA LEU A 123 -19.71 -7.87 0.28
C LEU A 123 -21.18 -7.92 0.64
N ASP A 124 -21.66 -9.12 0.97
CA ASP A 124 -22.96 -9.28 1.61
C ASP A 124 -22.92 -8.55 2.96
N LYS A 125 -23.91 -7.67 3.19
CA LYS A 125 -24.08 -6.90 4.41
C LYS A 125 -24.02 -7.80 5.66
N ASN A 126 -24.56 -9.00 5.59
CA ASN A 126 -24.57 -9.96 6.70
C ASN A 126 -23.18 -10.45 7.12
N LYS A 127 -22.16 -10.32 6.25
CA LYS A 127 -20.77 -10.64 6.60
C LYS A 127 -20.09 -9.53 7.39
N ILE A 128 -20.68 -8.33 7.39
CA ILE A 128 -20.11 -7.13 8.03
C ILE A 128 -20.80 -6.84 9.35
N LEU A 129 -22.13 -6.95 9.37
CA LEU A 129 -22.90 -6.75 10.60
C LEU A 129 -22.53 -7.80 11.65
N GLY A 130 -22.39 -7.36 12.90
CA GLY A 130 -21.98 -8.20 14.01
C GLY A 130 -20.46 -8.33 14.19
N LEU A 131 -19.65 -7.85 13.24
CA LEU A 131 -18.20 -7.79 13.44
C LEU A 131 -17.87 -6.78 14.55
N THR A 132 -16.93 -7.16 15.40
CA THR A 132 -16.45 -6.32 16.51
C THR A 132 -15.20 -5.57 16.07
N VAL A 133 -15.11 -4.28 16.38
CA VAL A 133 -13.88 -3.49 16.25
C VAL A 133 -12.92 -3.92 17.35
N VAL A 134 -11.80 -4.54 16.97
CA VAL A 134 -10.76 -5.03 17.88
C VAL A 134 -9.70 -3.97 18.12
N ASP A 135 -9.36 -3.22 17.07
CA ASP A 135 -8.34 -2.18 17.10
C ASP A 135 -8.51 -1.22 15.92
N TYR A 136 -7.63 -0.24 15.76
CA TYR A 136 -7.51 0.54 14.54
C TYR A 136 -6.05 0.84 14.20
N ASN A 137 -5.79 1.21 12.95
CA ASN A 137 -4.47 1.65 12.49
C ASN A 137 -4.62 2.88 11.57
N PRO A 138 -4.07 4.04 11.96
CA PRO A 138 -4.13 5.27 11.16
C PRO A 138 -3.03 5.38 10.07
N TYR A 139 -2.10 4.41 10.00
CA TYR A 139 -0.92 4.45 9.14
C TYR A 139 -0.81 3.25 8.20
N LEU A 140 -1.94 2.78 7.68
CA LEU A 140 -1.96 1.71 6.70
C LEU A 140 -1.51 2.20 5.31
N GLY A 141 -1.07 1.25 4.49
CA GLY A 141 -0.64 1.48 3.11
C GLY A 141 0.74 2.13 2.99
N THR A 142 1.39 1.89 1.86
CA THR A 142 2.75 2.38 1.57
C THR A 142 2.89 2.82 0.12
N TYR A 143 3.83 3.72 -0.13
CA TYR A 143 4.35 4.03 -1.47
C TYR A 143 5.86 3.73 -1.56
N GLY A 144 6.34 2.89 -0.64
CA GLY A 144 7.75 2.48 -0.49
C GLY A 144 8.46 3.30 0.58
N MET A 145 8.89 4.52 0.27
CA MET A 145 9.69 5.36 1.20
C MET A 145 8.90 5.92 2.41
N GLY A 146 7.58 5.71 2.46
CA GLY A 146 6.71 6.20 3.52
C GLY A 146 5.31 5.61 3.43
N GLY A 147 4.46 5.98 4.40
CA GLY A 147 3.08 5.50 4.48
C GLY A 147 2.10 6.35 3.68
N ALA A 148 1.06 5.72 3.14
CA ALA A 148 -0.04 6.43 2.48
C ALA A 148 -0.97 7.14 3.49
N GLY A 149 -0.90 6.73 4.77
CA GLY A 149 -1.76 7.25 5.83
C GLY A 149 -3.21 6.81 5.66
N PHE A 150 -3.43 5.59 5.17
CA PHE A 150 -4.76 5.01 5.15
C PHE A 150 -5.19 4.64 6.57
N PHE A 151 -6.48 4.73 6.83
CA PHE A 151 -7.02 4.48 8.16
C PHE A 151 -7.92 3.25 8.11
N GLY A 152 -7.73 2.31 9.03
CA GLY A 152 -8.53 1.10 9.08
C GLY A 152 -8.92 0.67 10.48
N PHE A 153 -10.12 0.13 10.61
CA PHE A 153 -10.58 -0.54 11.83
C PHE A 153 -10.31 -2.04 11.70
N LEU A 154 -9.50 -2.60 12.60
CA LEU A 154 -9.29 -4.04 12.68
C LEU A 154 -10.56 -4.69 13.23
N LEU A 155 -11.11 -5.64 12.50
CA LEU A 155 -12.33 -6.33 12.86
C LEU A 155 -12.03 -7.74 13.39
N SER A 156 -13.00 -8.33 14.09
CA SER A 156 -12.90 -9.65 14.72
C SER A 156 -12.64 -10.81 13.74
N ASN A 157 -12.76 -10.58 12.44
CA ASN A 157 -12.41 -11.54 11.39
C ASN A 157 -10.94 -11.43 10.91
N ASN A 158 -10.09 -10.67 11.60
CA ASN A 158 -8.69 -10.41 11.22
C ASN A 158 -8.51 -9.64 9.90
N GLU A 159 -9.51 -8.85 9.50
CA GLU A 159 -9.41 -7.91 8.38
C GLU A 159 -9.58 -6.48 8.88
N TYR A 160 -8.88 -5.54 8.25
CA TYR A 160 -9.16 -4.12 8.42
C TYR A 160 -10.24 -3.68 7.44
N LEU A 161 -11.26 -2.99 7.93
CA LEU A 161 -12.11 -2.13 7.12
C LEU A 161 -11.39 -0.79 6.95
N THR A 162 -10.83 -0.56 5.77
CA THR A 162 -9.87 0.50 5.49
C THR A 162 -10.47 1.55 4.58
N TYR A 163 -10.31 2.82 4.94
CA TYR A 163 -10.53 3.96 4.05
C TYR A 163 -9.21 4.33 3.38
N SER A 164 -9.07 3.96 2.11
CA SER A 164 -7.83 4.03 1.34
C SER A 164 -7.67 5.36 0.59
N VAL A 165 -7.72 6.47 1.33
CA VAL A 165 -7.43 7.82 0.83
C VAL A 165 -6.22 8.39 1.57
N TRP A 166 -5.45 9.24 0.91
CA TRP A 166 -4.27 9.86 1.52
C TRP A 166 -4.62 10.65 2.79
N ASN A 167 -3.91 10.36 3.89
CA ASN A 167 -4.17 10.91 5.22
C ASN A 167 -5.64 10.73 5.64
N ALA A 168 -6.15 9.51 5.57
CA ALA A 168 -7.57 9.21 5.79
C ALA A 168 -8.10 9.66 7.15
N GLY A 169 -7.28 9.70 8.20
CA GLY A 169 -7.69 10.17 9.53
C GLY A 169 -8.25 11.61 9.52
N ASP A 170 -7.78 12.46 8.61
CA ASP A 170 -8.28 13.84 8.42
C ASP A 170 -9.72 13.91 7.86
N TYR A 171 -10.24 12.78 7.38
CA TYR A 171 -11.50 12.66 6.66
C TYR A 171 -12.46 11.69 7.34
N ILE A 172 -12.22 11.39 8.62
CA ILE A 172 -13.09 10.54 9.43
C ILE A 172 -13.64 11.35 10.59
N ILE A 173 -14.96 11.27 10.79
CA ILE A 173 -15.66 11.90 11.90
C ILE A 173 -16.29 10.79 12.74
N VAL A 174 -16.00 10.79 14.04
CA VAL A 174 -16.66 9.91 15.02
C VAL A 174 -17.54 10.77 15.92
N ASP A 175 -18.84 10.49 15.87
CA ASP A 175 -19.99 11.26 16.34
C ASP A 175 -20.03 12.70 15.83
N ASP A 176 -19.13 13.56 16.33
CA ASP A 176 -19.00 14.96 15.90
C ASP A 176 -17.55 15.49 15.98
N ARG A 177 -16.60 14.59 16.25
CA ARG A 177 -15.18 14.92 16.43
C ARG A 177 -14.36 14.20 15.36
N VAL A 178 -13.46 14.93 14.71
CA VAL A 178 -12.58 14.35 13.69
C VAL A 178 -11.53 13.44 14.32
N VAL A 179 -11.13 12.41 13.57
CA VAL A 179 -10.14 11.44 14.04
C VAL A 179 -8.76 12.07 14.13
N GLU A 180 -8.27 12.64 13.03
CA GLU A 180 -7.01 13.40 12.97
C GLU A 180 -7.25 14.80 12.41
N CYS A 181 -6.26 15.69 12.59
CA CYS A 181 -6.13 16.92 11.84
C CYS A 181 -4.70 17.45 11.86
N ASP A 182 -4.48 18.59 11.21
CA ASP A 182 -3.22 19.31 11.25
C ASP A 182 -2.90 19.83 12.67
N GLU A 183 -1.64 19.73 13.08
CA GLU A 183 -1.19 20.07 14.42
C GLU A 183 -1.48 21.51 14.87
N GLU A 184 -1.50 22.46 13.94
CA GLU A 184 -1.80 23.86 14.26
C GLU A 184 -3.27 24.03 14.71
N LEU A 185 -4.13 23.07 14.39
CA LEU A 185 -5.55 23.09 14.70
C LEU A 185 -5.88 22.35 16.01
N TYR A 186 -4.93 21.66 16.64
CA TYR A 186 -5.17 20.84 17.82
C TYR A 186 -5.77 21.58 18.99
N GLY A 187 -5.29 22.80 19.29
CA GLY A 187 -5.83 23.60 20.39
C GLY A 187 -7.32 23.94 20.24
N LYS A 188 -7.83 23.97 18.99
CA LYS A 188 -9.22 24.30 18.69
C LYS A 188 -10.07 23.05 18.47
N THR A 189 -9.55 22.10 17.69
CA THR A 189 -10.31 20.94 17.23
C THR A 189 -10.26 19.80 18.23
N LYS A 190 -9.12 19.62 18.91
CA LYS A 190 -8.82 18.48 19.77
C LYS A 190 -9.25 17.17 19.11
N PRO A 191 -8.61 16.71 18.01
CA PRO A 191 -8.99 15.47 17.31
C PRO A 191 -8.94 14.24 18.23
N TRP A 192 -9.57 13.13 17.86
CA TRP A 192 -9.59 11.92 18.69
C TRP A 192 -8.21 11.37 19.00
N ILE A 193 -7.30 11.45 18.03
CA ILE A 193 -5.93 10.97 18.18
C ILE A 193 -4.95 12.06 17.75
N SER A 194 -3.75 12.00 18.34
CA SER A 194 -2.62 12.82 17.95
C SER A 194 -1.31 12.12 18.24
N ASN A 195 -0.33 12.30 17.36
CA ASN A 195 0.98 11.64 17.42
C ASN A 195 2.15 12.63 17.29
N GLN A 196 1.94 13.93 17.56
CA GLN A 196 2.90 14.99 17.21
C GLN A 196 3.76 15.40 18.42
N GLY A 197 4.72 14.55 18.78
CA GLY A 197 5.66 14.80 19.89
C GLY A 197 5.05 14.59 21.28
N GLU A 198 5.89 14.58 22.32
CA GLU A 198 5.52 14.13 23.67
C GLU A 198 4.34 14.91 24.27
N ASP A 199 4.33 16.24 24.14
CA ASP A 199 3.30 17.10 24.75
C ASP A 199 2.00 17.19 23.94
N LYS A 200 1.98 16.64 22.73
CA LYS A 200 0.78 16.61 21.85
C LYS A 200 0.53 15.20 21.34
N THR A 201 0.69 14.20 22.19
CA THR A 201 0.31 12.82 21.87
C THR A 201 -0.82 12.38 22.79
N TRP A 202 -1.92 11.91 22.20
CA TRP A 202 -3.04 11.31 22.93
C TRP A 202 -3.82 10.37 22.02
N ASP A 203 -4.53 9.44 22.65
CA ASP A 203 -5.43 8.52 21.98
C ASP A 203 -6.70 8.36 22.82
N ASP A 204 -7.71 9.17 22.49
CA ASP A 204 -9.05 9.03 23.07
C ASP A 204 -9.88 7.99 22.30
N LEU A 205 -9.45 7.60 21.09
CA LEU A 205 -10.24 6.78 20.17
C LEU A 205 -10.25 5.32 20.60
N SER A 206 -9.08 4.75 20.93
CA SER A 206 -8.91 3.33 21.28
C SER A 206 -9.97 2.86 22.27
N ASN A 207 -10.03 3.51 23.43
CA ASN A 207 -10.98 3.13 24.48
C ASN A 207 -12.44 3.43 24.09
N TYR A 208 -12.66 4.38 23.18
CA TYR A 208 -14.01 4.74 22.74
C TYR A 208 -14.60 3.65 21.83
N ILE A 209 -13.88 3.23 20.79
CA ILE A 209 -14.42 2.35 19.74
C ILE A 209 -14.12 0.87 19.93
N THR A 210 -13.04 0.48 20.62
CA THR A 210 -12.67 -0.93 20.73
C THR A 210 -13.72 -1.71 21.51
N GLY A 211 -14.08 -2.89 21.02
CA GLY A 211 -15.18 -3.71 21.53
C GLY A 211 -16.55 -3.33 20.99
N SER A 212 -16.67 -2.29 20.17
CA SER A 212 -17.96 -1.92 19.57
C SER A 212 -18.31 -2.86 18.42
N ILE A 213 -19.59 -3.14 18.24
CA ILE A 213 -20.13 -4.05 17.22
C ILE A 213 -20.71 -3.22 16.07
N ILE A 214 -20.41 -3.58 14.82
CA ILE A 214 -21.04 -2.96 13.65
C ILE A 214 -22.50 -3.38 13.58
N THR A 215 -23.43 -2.46 13.78
CA THR A 215 -24.88 -2.72 13.72
C THR A 215 -25.48 -2.32 12.38
N ASN A 216 -24.90 -1.33 11.71
CA ASN A 216 -25.37 -0.85 10.42
C ASN A 216 -24.25 -0.16 9.63
N TYR A 217 -24.47 -0.04 8.32
CA TYR A 217 -23.73 0.91 7.49
C TYR A 217 -24.57 1.37 6.30
N ILE A 218 -24.25 2.57 5.82
CA ILE A 218 -24.84 3.21 4.65
C ILE A 218 -23.71 3.75 3.79
N ILE A 219 -23.79 3.53 2.48
CA ILE A 219 -22.86 4.06 1.49
C ILE A 219 -23.65 4.97 0.56
N GLU A 220 -23.21 6.22 0.47
CA GLU A 220 -23.68 7.22 -0.48
C GLU A 220 -22.53 7.57 -1.45
N ASP A 221 -22.70 8.58 -2.31
CA ASP A 221 -21.66 8.91 -3.30
C ASP A 221 -20.39 9.47 -2.66
N ASP A 222 -20.53 10.34 -1.66
CA ASP A 222 -19.43 11.09 -1.05
C ASP A 222 -19.30 10.86 0.48
N ASN A 223 -20.10 9.95 1.04
CA ASN A 223 -20.11 9.61 2.47
C ASN A 223 -20.40 8.11 2.68
N CYS A 224 -19.68 7.49 3.62
CA CYS A 224 -19.98 6.17 4.13
C CYS A 224 -20.09 6.26 5.65
N ARG A 225 -21.28 5.95 6.17
CA ARG A 225 -21.57 5.98 7.60
C ARG A 225 -21.64 4.56 8.15
N LEU A 226 -20.84 4.27 9.18
CA LEU A 226 -20.97 3.10 10.03
C LEU A 226 -21.70 3.49 11.32
N GLU A 227 -22.56 2.58 11.78
CA GLU A 227 -23.15 2.63 13.10
C GLU A 227 -22.55 1.49 13.92
N LEU A 228 -21.97 1.83 15.06
CA LEU A 228 -21.45 0.89 16.02
C LEU A 228 -22.27 0.94 17.31
N GLU A 229 -22.36 -0.19 18.01
CA GLU A 229 -22.96 -0.28 19.33
C GLU A 229 -21.92 -0.73 20.36
N LYS A 230 -21.91 -0.08 21.52
CA LYS A 230 -21.11 -0.47 22.68
C LYS A 230 -21.84 -0.14 23.97
N HIS A 231 -22.12 -1.16 24.77
CA HIS A 231 -22.78 -1.03 26.07
C HIS A 231 -24.11 -0.22 26.01
N GLY A 232 -24.91 -0.45 24.98
CA GLY A 232 -26.18 0.24 24.72
C GLY A 232 -26.05 1.65 24.15
N LYS A 233 -24.82 2.14 23.91
CA LYS A 233 -24.57 3.41 23.23
C LYS A 233 -24.30 3.20 21.75
N ILE A 234 -24.96 4.00 20.92
CA ILE A 234 -24.66 4.10 19.50
C ILE A 234 -23.52 5.09 19.26
N ILE A 235 -22.54 4.68 18.44
CA ILE A 235 -21.41 5.48 17.98
C ILE A 235 -21.50 5.57 16.46
N ASN A 236 -21.50 6.79 15.92
CA ASN A 236 -21.53 7.02 14.47
C ASN A 236 -20.13 7.30 13.95
N ILE A 237 -19.71 6.59 12.90
CA ILE A 237 -18.46 6.86 12.21
C ILE A 237 -18.80 7.24 10.77
N SER A 238 -18.29 8.37 10.29
CA SER A 238 -18.48 8.82 8.91
C SER A 238 -17.13 8.96 8.23
N PHE A 239 -16.92 8.17 7.18
CA PHE A 239 -15.90 8.41 6.17
C PHE A 239 -16.48 9.41 5.18
N VAL A 240 -15.78 10.53 4.94
CA VAL A 240 -16.29 11.59 4.09
C VAL A 240 -15.27 12.00 3.04
N LYS A 241 -15.73 12.27 1.82
CA LYS A 241 -14.89 12.94 0.82
C LYS A 241 -14.53 14.35 1.28
N ASN A 242 -15.49 15.05 1.87
CA ASN A 242 -15.37 16.38 2.44
C ASN A 242 -16.58 16.62 3.35
N ASP A 243 -16.42 17.43 4.39
CA ASP A 243 -17.51 17.83 5.28
C ASP A 243 -17.18 19.21 5.89
N ILE A 244 -18.21 19.99 6.21
CA ILE A 244 -18.03 21.30 6.84
C ILE A 244 -17.43 21.21 8.25
N LYS A 245 -17.60 20.06 8.93
CA LYS A 245 -17.01 19.75 10.23
C LYS A 245 -15.50 19.51 10.16
N LEU A 246 -14.95 19.22 8.98
CA LEU A 246 -13.52 19.00 8.84
C LEU A 246 -12.75 20.30 9.13
N PRO A 247 -11.77 20.27 10.05
CA PRO A 247 -11.01 21.44 10.43
C PRO A 247 -10.13 21.89 9.26
N ARG A 248 -9.93 23.21 9.17
CA ARG A 248 -9.17 23.83 8.09
C ARG A 248 -8.41 25.05 8.60
N LYS A 249 -7.19 25.23 8.13
CA LYS A 249 -6.38 26.44 8.37
C LYS A 249 -7.01 27.65 7.68
N VAL A 250 -7.15 27.56 6.36
CA VAL A 250 -7.67 28.63 5.50
C VAL A 250 -8.43 28.03 4.31
N GLY A 251 -9.44 28.73 3.81
CA GLY A 251 -10.14 28.37 2.58
C GLY A 251 -11.02 27.11 2.69
N ARG A 252 -11.16 26.36 1.59
CA ARG A 252 -11.91 25.09 1.55
C ARG A 252 -10.95 23.92 1.81
N LYS A 253 -11.36 22.97 2.69
CA LYS A 253 -10.66 21.68 2.82
C LYS A 253 -10.68 21.00 1.46
N ARG A 254 -9.56 20.39 1.06
CA ARG A 254 -9.50 19.62 -0.19
C ARG A 254 -10.37 18.38 -0.06
N ASN A 255 -10.88 17.88 -1.18
CA ASN A 255 -11.56 16.59 -1.17
C ASN A 255 -10.52 15.48 -0.95
N ALA A 256 -10.90 14.43 -0.22
CA ALA A 256 -10.09 13.23 0.00
C ALA A 256 -9.68 12.57 -1.33
N TYR A 257 -10.57 12.61 -2.33
CA TYR A 257 -10.34 12.09 -3.68
C TYR A 257 -11.00 12.97 -4.75
N LYS A 258 -10.49 12.88 -5.98
CA LYS A 258 -10.93 13.71 -7.13
C LYS A 258 -11.86 12.98 -8.10
N LYS A 259 -11.76 11.66 -8.21
CA LYS A 259 -12.50 10.82 -9.16
C LYS A 259 -13.17 9.67 -8.41
N GLY A 260 -14.21 9.09 -9.00
CA GLY A 260 -14.96 8.01 -8.38
C GLY A 260 -15.80 8.49 -7.19
N ASN A 261 -16.35 7.51 -6.47
CA ASN A 261 -17.24 7.69 -5.34
C ASN A 261 -16.65 6.96 -4.11
N ILE A 262 -17.16 7.23 -2.91
CA ILE A 262 -16.53 6.73 -1.68
C ILE A 262 -16.47 5.21 -1.62
N LYS A 263 -17.42 4.53 -2.26
CA LYS A 263 -17.49 3.08 -2.35
C LYS A 263 -16.26 2.44 -3.02
N ASP A 264 -15.49 3.23 -3.79
CA ASP A 264 -14.27 2.82 -4.48
C ASP A 264 -13.02 2.88 -3.58
N TYR A 265 -13.18 3.45 -2.37
CA TYR A 265 -12.11 3.73 -1.41
C TYR A 265 -12.31 3.04 -0.05
N ILE A 266 -13.38 2.27 0.14
CA ILE A 266 -13.64 1.51 1.38
C ILE A 266 -13.41 0.02 1.09
N ILE A 267 -12.31 -0.53 1.61
CA ILE A 267 -11.86 -1.88 1.28
C ILE A 267 -11.61 -2.73 2.52
N PHE A 268 -11.71 -4.05 2.33
CA PHE A 268 -11.22 -5.05 3.26
C PHE A 268 -9.82 -5.47 2.86
N GLN A 269 -8.89 -5.35 3.81
CA GLN A 269 -7.55 -5.91 3.72
C GLN A 269 -7.34 -6.89 4.88
N HIS A 270 -6.59 -7.95 4.63
CA HIS A 270 -6.12 -8.86 5.67
C HIS A 270 -5.18 -8.09 6.61
N LYS A 271 -5.16 -8.44 7.90
CA LYS A 271 -4.35 -7.71 8.90
C LYS A 271 -2.84 -7.69 8.63
N GLU A 272 -2.34 -8.69 7.91
CA GLU A 272 -0.94 -8.82 7.48
C GLU A 272 -0.73 -8.33 6.03
N GLY A 273 -1.80 -7.92 5.35
CA GLY A 273 -1.74 -7.41 3.99
C GLY A 273 -1.30 -5.96 3.94
N THR A 274 -0.62 -5.60 2.85
CA THR A 274 -0.11 -4.26 2.57
C THR A 274 -0.76 -3.72 1.30
N LEU A 275 -1.35 -2.53 1.40
CA LEU A 275 -1.83 -1.77 0.25
C LEU A 275 -0.73 -0.88 -0.28
N ILE A 276 -0.58 -0.85 -1.59
CA ILE A 276 0.48 -0.11 -2.27
C ILE A 276 -0.14 0.87 -3.25
N VAL A 277 0.37 2.10 -3.25
CA VAL A 277 -0.03 3.21 -4.11
C VAL A 277 1.14 3.82 -4.86
#